data_AF-X1P1M1-F1
#
_entry.id   AF-X1P1M1-F1
#
_cell.length_a   1.000
_cell.length_b   1.000
_cell.length_c   1.000
_cell.angle_alpha   90.00
_cell.angle_beta   90.00
_cell.angle_gamma   90.00
#
_symmetry.space_group_name_H-M   'P 1'
#
loop_
_entity.id
_entity.type
_entity.pdbx_description
1 polymer ?
#
loop_
_entity_poly.entity_id
_entity_poly.type
_entity_poly.pdbx_seq_one_letter_code
_entity_poly.pdbx_strand_id
1 'polypeptide(L)'
;VVIFDKIMGNAAALLSIKADCQEVFSPLGSQFAIKTLDKYGIEYHLNKIVPYIQKADGEEMCPMEKLSLDKEPEEFYQAMLNIINKTRGA
;
A
#
# COMPACT_ATOMS: atom_id res chain seq x y z
N VAL A 1 12.56 -2.22 10.52
CA VAL A 1 11.23 -2.70 10.98
C VAL A 1 10.74 -3.75 10.00
N VAL A 2 10.13 -4.85 10.48
CA VAL A 2 9.54 -5.90 9.62
C VAL A 2 8.02 -5.84 9.75
N ILE A 3 7.31 -5.83 8.61
CA ILE A 3 5.85 -5.72 8.57
C ILE A 3 5.23 -6.99 7.99
N PHE A 4 4.25 -7.52 8.70
CA PHE A 4 3.40 -8.62 8.24
C PHE A 4 2.01 -8.06 7.95
N ASP A 5 1.57 -8.16 6.69
CA ASP A 5 0.24 -7.74 6.27
C ASP A 5 -0.46 -8.89 5.54
N LYS A 6 -1.77 -9.00 5.71
CA LYS A 6 -2.58 -9.97 4.96
C LYS A 6 -2.64 -9.60 3.47
N ILE A 7 -2.62 -8.31 3.13
CA ILE A 7 -2.70 -7.84 1.74
C ILE A 7 -1.77 -6.65 1.52
N MET A 8 -0.70 -6.85 0.76
CA MET A 8 0.27 -5.82 0.41
C MET A 8 -0.10 -5.11 -0.90
N GLY A 9 -0.95 -4.09 -0.81
CA GLY A 9 -1.24 -3.15 -1.90
C GLY A 9 -0.23 -2.00 -2.00
N ASN A 10 -0.31 -1.19 -3.06
CA ASN A 10 0.58 -0.04 -3.24
C ASN A 10 0.44 0.99 -2.11
N ALA A 11 -0.79 1.18 -1.61
CA ALA A 11 -1.05 2.01 -0.44
C ALA A 11 -0.29 1.51 0.81
N ALA A 12 -0.32 0.21 1.07
CA ALA A 12 0.36 -0.40 2.21
C ALA A 12 1.88 -0.34 2.04
N ALA A 13 2.39 -0.51 0.82
CA ALA A 13 3.81 -0.36 0.50
C ALA A 13 4.32 1.06 0.80
N LEU A 14 3.62 2.10 0.36
CA LEU A 14 3.98 3.50 0.63
C LEU A 14 4.01 3.81 2.14
N LEU A 15 3.01 3.32 2.90
CA LEU A 15 2.99 3.49 4.35
C LEU A 15 4.11 2.70 5.04
N SER A 16 4.45 1.52 4.53
CA SER A 16 5.56 0.71 5.04
C SER A 16 6.89 1.44 4.88
N ILE A 17 7.12 2.06 3.72
CA ILE A 17 8.29 2.91 3.47
C ILE A 17 8.31 4.10 4.42
N LYS A 18 7.17 4.78 4.61
CA LYS A 18 7.06 5.91 5.54
C LYS A 18 7.35 5.51 7.00
N ALA A 19 7.14 4.25 7.34
CA ALA A 19 7.44 3.67 8.65
C ALA A 19 8.88 3.15 8.79
N ASP A 20 9.78 3.44 7.85
CA ASP A 20 11.16 2.92 7.79
C ASP A 20 11.21 1.38 7.90
N CYS A 21 10.26 0.74 7.20
CA CYS A 21 10.27 -0.70 7.01
C CYS A 21 11.50 -1.11 6.18
N GLN A 22 12.03 -2.30 6.47
CA GLN A 22 13.13 -2.90 5.69
C GLN A 22 12.64 -4.13 4.93
N GLU A 23 11.61 -4.80 5.44
CA GLU A 23 11.14 -6.08 4.90
C GLU A 23 9.64 -6.26 5.16
N VAL A 24 8.91 -6.70 4.13
CA VAL A 24 7.47 -6.98 4.21
C VAL A 24 7.13 -8.43 3.86
N PHE A 25 6.18 -9.01 4.57
CA PHE A 25 5.65 -10.34 4.32
C PHE A 25 4.15 -10.28 4.08
N SER A 26 3.67 -10.88 2.99
CA SER A 26 2.25 -10.98 2.72
C SER A 26 1.88 -12.19 1.85
N PRO A 27 0.77 -12.89 2.15
CA PRO A 27 0.29 -13.95 1.26
C PRO A 27 -0.25 -13.40 -0.08
N LEU A 28 -0.57 -12.10 -0.17
CA LEU A 28 -1.11 -11.47 -1.38
C LEU A 28 -0.53 -10.07 -1.55
N GLY A 29 0.04 -9.78 -2.72
CA GLY A 29 0.46 -8.42 -3.09
C GLY A 29 0.06 -8.01 -4.50
N SER A 30 0.18 -6.72 -4.81
CA SER A 30 -0.08 -6.20 -6.16
C SER A 30 1.19 -5.89 -6.95
N GLN A 31 1.07 -5.85 -8.28
CA GLN A 31 2.16 -5.40 -9.15
C GLN A 31 2.58 -3.95 -8.85
N PHE A 32 1.62 -3.09 -8.47
CA PHE A 32 1.93 -1.73 -8.04
C PHE A 32 2.73 -1.70 -6.75
N ALA A 33 2.38 -2.55 -5.77
CA ALA A 33 3.14 -2.69 -4.53
C ALA A 33 4.59 -3.11 -4.81
N ILE A 34 4.80 -4.12 -5.66
CA ILE A 34 6.15 -4.59 -6.03
C ILE A 34 6.97 -3.47 -6.64
N LYS A 35 6.43 -2.75 -7.63
CA LYS A 35 7.14 -1.62 -8.26
C LYS A 35 7.57 -0.56 -7.25
N THR A 36 6.72 -0.28 -6.26
CA THR A 36 7.03 0.66 -5.20
C THR A 36 8.09 0.09 -4.26
N LEU A 37 7.95 -1.14 -3.77
CA LEU A 37 8.92 -1.77 -2.87
C LEU A 37 10.30 -1.88 -3.53
N ASP A 38 10.37 -2.30 -4.81
CA ASP A 38 11.60 -2.33 -5.61
C ASP A 38 12.22 -0.93 -5.72
N LYS A 39 11.42 0.10 -6.01
CA LYS A 39 11.89 1.49 -6.16
C LYS A 39 12.57 2.02 -4.89
N TYR A 40 12.09 1.66 -3.71
CA TYR A 40 12.66 2.12 -2.43
C TYR A 40 13.57 1.09 -1.76
N GLY A 41 13.86 -0.04 -2.42
CA GLY A 41 14.78 -1.05 -1.91
C GLY A 41 14.26 -1.78 -0.67
N ILE A 42 12.95 -2.01 -0.58
CA ILE A 42 12.33 -2.77 0.50
C ILE A 42 12.28 -4.25 0.11
N GLU A 43 12.81 -5.14 0.95
CA GLU A 43 12.70 -6.57 0.71
C GLU A 43 11.24 -7.03 0.88
N TYR A 44 10.77 -7.95 0.04
CA TYR A 44 9.41 -8.44 0.12
C TYR A 44 9.28 -9.94 -0.15
N HIS A 45 8.33 -10.52 0.57
CA HIS A 45 7.98 -11.93 0.47
C HIS A 45 6.49 -12.04 0.20
N LEU A 46 6.15 -12.19 -1.08
CA LEU A 46 4.77 -12.20 -1.57
C LEU A 46 4.44 -13.56 -2.20
N ASN A 47 3.43 -14.25 -1.68
CA ASN A 47 3.08 -15.59 -2.19
C ASN A 47 2.26 -15.54 -3.48
N LYS A 48 1.28 -14.63 -3.55
CA LYS A 48 0.44 -14.42 -4.73
C LYS A 48 0.53 -12.97 -5.17
N ILE A 49 0.67 -12.75 -6.47
CA ILE A 49 0.76 -11.42 -7.07
C ILE A 49 -0.42 -11.21 -8.01
N VAL A 50 -1.12 -10.09 -7.85
CA VAL A 50 -2.24 -9.68 -8.72
C VAL A 50 -1.94 -8.33 -9.40
N PRO A 51 -2.61 -7.98 -10.52
CA PRO A 51 -2.38 -6.69 -11.17
C PRO A 51 -2.65 -5.49 -10.24
N TYR A 52 -3.72 -5.55 -9.45
CA TYR A 52 -4.08 -4.56 -8.45
C TYR A 52 -4.95 -5.20 -7.35
N ILE A 53 -4.94 -4.60 -6.16
CA ILE A 53 -5.84 -5.02 -5.09
C ILE A 53 -7.27 -4.59 -5.43
N GLN A 54 -8.20 -5.53 -5.36
CA GLN A 54 -9.63 -5.33 -5.60
C GLN A 54 -10.39 -5.12 -4.29
N LYS A 55 -11.59 -4.55 -4.37
CA LYS A 55 -12.51 -4.50 -3.23
C LYS A 55 -13.03 -5.89 -2.88
N ALA A 56 -13.56 -6.04 -1.67
CA ALA A 56 -14.18 -7.30 -1.25
C ALA A 56 -15.52 -7.59 -1.94
N ASP A 57 -16.19 -6.56 -2.45
CA ASP A 57 -17.54 -6.60 -3.02
C ASP A 57 -17.58 -6.64 -4.57
N GLY A 58 -16.43 -6.67 -5.24
CA GLY A 58 -16.37 -6.77 -6.70
C GLY A 58 -14.97 -6.66 -7.28
N GLU A 59 -14.88 -6.71 -8.61
CA GLU A 59 -13.61 -6.67 -9.36
C GLU A 59 -13.02 -5.25 -9.51
N GLU A 60 -13.66 -4.23 -8.92
CA GLU A 60 -13.17 -2.85 -8.96
C GLU A 60 -11.92 -2.70 -8.09
N MET A 61 -10.98 -1.87 -8.56
CA MET A 61 -9.79 -1.49 -7.82
C MET A 61 -10.14 -0.89 -6.45
N CYS A 62 -9.44 -1.36 -5.42
CA CYS A 62 -9.56 -0.84 -4.06
C CYS A 62 -9.34 0.70 -4.05
N PRO A 63 -10.17 1.49 -3.35
CA PRO A 63 -10.03 2.95 -3.33
C PRO A 63 -8.67 3.40 -2.82
N MET A 64 -8.08 2.65 -1.87
CA MET A 64 -6.75 2.90 -1.33
C MET A 64 -5.67 2.69 -2.37
N GLU A 65 -5.76 1.57 -3.11
CA GLU A 65 -4.85 1.25 -4.21
C GLU A 65 -4.89 2.37 -5.26
N LYS A 66 -6.09 2.76 -5.68
CA LYS A 66 -6.30 3.84 -6.66
C LYS A 66 -5.78 5.18 -6.15
N LEU A 67 -6.03 5.53 -4.88
CA LEU A 67 -5.53 6.76 -4.28
C LEU A 67 -4.00 6.79 -4.23
N SER A 68 -3.35 5.64 -4.02
CA SER A 68 -1.90 5.54 -3.91
C SER A 68 -1.15 5.64 -5.24
N LEU A 69 -1.85 5.53 -6.38
CA LEU A 69 -1.22 5.65 -7.69
C LEU A 69 -0.57 7.02 -7.86
N ASP A 70 0.61 7.00 -8.49
CA ASP A 70 1.43 8.18 -8.84
C ASP A 70 1.76 9.08 -7.64
N LYS A 71 1.95 8.50 -6.44
CA LYS A 71 2.34 9.23 -5.23
C LYS A 71 3.61 8.70 -4.61
N GLU A 72 4.36 9.61 -4.03
CA GLU A 72 5.47 9.30 -3.14
C GLU A 72 4.95 8.99 -1.70
N PRO A 73 5.76 8.31 -0.85
CA PRO A 73 5.34 7.93 0.50
C PRO A 73 4.80 9.09 1.35
N GLU A 74 5.46 10.25 1.32
CA GLU A 74 5.02 11.41 2.08
C GLU A 74 3.70 11.99 1.55
N GLU A 75 3.57 12.10 0.23
CA GLU A 75 2.36 12.62 -0.41
C GLU A 75 1.14 11.75 -0.10
N PHE A 76 1.31 10.43 -0.15
CA PHE A 76 0.26 9.49 0.20
C PHE A 76 -0.10 9.55 1.69
N TYR A 77 0.91 9.67 2.57
CA TYR A 77 0.68 9.83 4.00
C TYR A 77 -0.13 11.10 4.32
N GLN A 78 0.22 12.24 3.69
CA GLN A 78 -0.54 13.48 3.86
C GLN A 78 -1.97 13.36 3.31
N ALA A 79 -2.16 12.70 2.16
CA ALA A 79 -3.49 12.42 1.64
C ALA A 79 -4.34 11.60 2.64
N MET A 80 -3.73 10.61 3.30
CA MET A 80 -4.38 9.81 4.33
C MET A 80 -4.76 10.62 5.57
N LEU A 81 -3.86 11.47 6.08
CA LEU A 81 -4.17 12.36 7.20
C LEU A 81 -5.32 13.29 6.89
N ASN A 82 -5.36 13.84 5.67
CA ASN A 82 -6.46 14.71 5.24
C ASN A 82 -7.81 13.98 5.22
N ILE A 83 -7.85 12.72 4.82
CA ILE A 83 -9.07 11.90 4.84
C ILE A 83 -9.51 11.67 6.29
N ILE A 84 -8.59 11.20 7.14
CA ILE A 84 -8.88 10.89 8.55
C ILE A 84 -9.37 12.14 9.30
N ASN A 85 -8.73 13.29 9.09
CA ASN A 85 -9.09 14.54 9.74
C ASN A 85 -10.46 15.06 9.28
N LYS A 86 -10.82 14.90 7.99
CA LYS A 86 -12.16 15.24 7.48
C LYS A 86 -13.24 14.34 8.09
N THR A 87 -12.96 13.04 8.26
CA THR A 87 -13.91 12.10 8.87
C THR A 87 -14.09 12.33 10.38
N ARG A 88 -13.07 12.88 11.06
CA ARG A 88 -13.14 13.23 12.50
C ARG A 88 -13.85 14.56 12.79
N GLY A 89 -13.96 15.44 11.80
CA GLY A 89 -14.64 16.73 11.91
C GLY A 89 -16.09 16.74 11.41
N ALA A 90 -16.64 15.58 11.05
CA ALA A 90 -18.00 15.38 10.55
C ALA A 90 -18.90 14.74 11.62
#